data_AF-A0A957KT50-F1
#
_entry.id   AF-A0A957KT50-F1
#
_cell.length_a   1.000
_cell.length_b   1.000
_cell.length_c   1.000
_cell.angle_alpha   90.00
_cell.angle_beta   90.00
_cell.angle_gamma   90.00
#
_symmetry.space_group_name_H-M   'P 1'
#
loop_
_entity.id
_entity.type
_entity.pdbx_description
1 polymer ?
#
loop_
_entity_poly.entity_id
_entity_poly.type
_entity_poly.pdbx_seq_one_letter_code
_entity_poly.pdbx_strand_id
1 'polypeptide(L)'
;MSARKQTPDVLGDILGGATAADAAAIDMVGVEPPKPAPAARKPRTPRTKTAKAAAAAPAPVAPPPVQVEWEYREVVFRDYRGWRVRSVNGRELSNWKGSTSLTDYLAQAGAEGWEMVSITDPRHNEKTAYFKRIKLAP
;
A
#
# COMPACT_ATOMS: atom_id res chain seq x y z
N MET A 1 35.48 -24.97 -13.54
CA MET A 1 35.02 -24.34 -12.28
C MET A 1 34.59 -22.91 -12.62
N SER A 2 33.33 -22.70 -12.99
CA SER A 2 32.85 -21.38 -13.45
C SER A 2 32.38 -20.53 -12.27
N ALA A 3 33.09 -19.43 -12.02
CA ALA A 3 32.75 -18.44 -10.99
C ALA A 3 31.44 -17.72 -11.36
N ARG A 4 30.48 -17.68 -10.43
CA ARG A 4 29.24 -16.91 -10.57
C ARG A 4 29.55 -15.43 -10.31
N LYS A 5 29.13 -14.54 -11.22
CA LYS A 5 29.22 -13.09 -11.04
C LYS A 5 28.23 -12.65 -9.95
N GLN A 6 28.76 -12.00 -8.91
CA GLN A 6 28.04 -11.43 -7.79
C GLN A 6 27.18 -10.26 -8.28
N THR A 7 25.86 -10.31 -8.05
CA THR A 7 24.94 -9.22 -8.35
C THR A 7 25.01 -8.19 -7.21
N PRO A 8 25.22 -6.89 -7.47
CA PRO A 8 25.25 -5.88 -6.43
C PRO A 8 23.85 -5.68 -5.83
N ASP A 9 23.79 -5.68 -4.50
CA ASP A 9 22.57 -5.56 -3.70
C ASP A 9 22.20 -4.08 -3.54
N VAL A 10 21.46 -3.54 -4.52
CA VAL A 10 21.11 -2.11 -4.60
C VAL A 10 20.02 -1.70 -3.59
N LEU A 11 19.48 -2.66 -2.82
CA LEU A 11 18.40 -2.40 -1.86
C LEU A 11 18.89 -1.88 -0.50
N GLY A 12 20.18 -2.06 -0.17
CA GLY A 12 20.77 -1.55 1.07
C GLY A 12 20.96 -0.03 1.09
N ASP A 13 21.33 0.56 -0.06
CA ASP A 13 21.64 1.99 -0.14
C ASP A 13 20.40 2.90 -0.16
N ILE A 14 19.23 2.38 -0.57
CA ILE A 14 17.99 3.18 -0.62
C ILE A 14 17.37 3.33 0.78
N LEU A 15 17.57 2.36 1.67
CA LEU A 15 16.99 2.33 3.01
C LEU A 15 17.99 2.78 4.12
N GLY A 16 19.22 3.13 3.74
CA GLY A 16 20.37 3.18 4.64
C GLY A 16 21.07 4.52 4.87
N GLY A 17 20.57 5.69 4.41
CA GLY A 17 21.33 6.92 4.68
C GLY A 17 20.73 8.26 4.26
N ALA A 18 20.11 8.96 5.22
CA ALA A 18 20.13 10.41 5.41
C ALA A 18 19.34 10.72 6.70
N THR A 19 19.86 10.39 7.88
CA THR A 19 20.61 11.31 8.76
C THR A 19 20.26 12.80 8.59
N ALA A 20 19.46 13.27 9.54
CA ALA A 20 19.48 14.55 10.22
C ALA A 20 20.46 15.62 9.68
N ALA A 21 19.93 16.57 8.91
CA ALA A 21 20.56 17.88 8.71
C ALA A 21 19.50 18.91 8.25
N ASP A 22 18.58 19.28 9.14
CA ASP A 22 17.95 20.60 9.11
C ASP A 22 17.34 20.90 10.50
N ALA A 23 18.23 21.23 11.43
CA ALA A 23 17.90 21.69 12.78
C ALA A 23 18.72 22.95 13.05
N ALA A 24 18.29 24.06 12.47
CA ALA A 24 18.71 25.40 12.88
C ALA A 24 17.57 26.40 12.60
N ALA A 25 17.19 27.15 13.63
CA ALA A 25 16.01 28.03 13.76
C ALA A 25 14.71 27.25 13.97
N ILE A 26 14.17 27.15 15.19
CA ILE A 26 13.63 28.27 15.98
C ILE A 26 13.93 28.06 17.48
N ASP A 27 14.45 29.12 18.08
CA ASP A 27 14.72 29.28 19.50
C ASP A 27 13.43 29.70 20.26
N MET A 28 13.44 29.45 21.57
CA MET A 28 12.54 29.95 22.63
C MET A 28 11.21 29.20 22.87
N VAL A 29 11.24 28.26 23.81
CA VAL A 29 10.63 28.36 25.17
C VAL A 29 11.16 27.17 25.98
N GLY A 30 11.87 27.45 27.07
CA GLY A 30 12.67 26.47 27.79
C GLY A 30 11.91 25.60 28.79
N VAL A 31 12.48 24.41 29.03
CA VAL A 31 12.60 23.78 30.35
C VAL A 31 13.89 22.93 30.34
N GLU A 32 14.73 23.17 31.33
CA GLU A 32 16.04 22.57 31.61
C GLU A 32 15.95 21.05 31.96
N PRO A 33 16.98 20.23 31.68
CA PRO A 33 16.94 18.78 31.87
C PRO A 33 17.53 18.33 33.22
N PRO A 34 16.95 17.33 33.93
CA PRO A 34 17.67 16.68 35.02
C PRO A 34 18.36 15.37 34.59
N LYS A 35 19.69 15.35 34.78
CA LYS A 35 20.61 14.19 34.74
C LYS A 35 20.57 13.43 36.12
N PRO A 36 21.36 12.36 36.32
CA PRO A 36 21.01 10.94 36.42
C PRO A 36 20.81 10.37 37.86
N ALA A 37 20.44 9.08 37.92
CA ALA A 37 20.01 8.25 39.07
C ALA A 37 21.00 8.07 40.26
N PRO A 38 20.51 7.50 41.40
CA PRO A 38 21.26 6.40 42.03
C PRO A 38 20.44 5.19 42.55
N ALA A 39 21.06 4.02 42.37
CA ALA A 39 21.05 2.73 43.07
C ALA A 39 19.91 2.24 44.02
N ALA A 40 19.38 1.07 43.64
CA ALA A 40 19.17 -0.19 44.38
C ALA A 40 18.52 -0.21 45.79
N ARG A 41 17.37 -0.92 45.88
CA ARG A 41 16.93 -1.67 47.07
C ARG A 41 16.42 -3.06 46.69
N LYS A 42 17.09 -4.12 47.14
CA LYS A 42 16.56 -5.51 47.25
C LYS A 42 15.95 -5.70 48.66
N PRO A 43 15.32 -6.85 48.99
CA PRO A 43 14.17 -7.50 48.38
C PRO A 43 13.06 -7.75 49.44
N ARG A 44 11.78 -7.89 49.04
CA ARG A 44 10.78 -8.52 49.94
C ARG A 44 9.89 -9.47 49.18
N THR A 45 10.13 -10.75 49.41
CA THR A 45 9.33 -11.89 48.96
C THR A 45 7.90 -11.81 49.51
N PRO A 46 6.92 -12.20 48.68
CA PRO A 46 5.82 -12.98 49.22
C PRO A 46 5.59 -14.24 48.38
N ARG A 47 5.89 -15.36 49.04
CA ARG A 47 4.98 -16.51 49.21
C ARG A 47 4.42 -17.13 47.93
N THR A 48 5.09 -18.21 47.53
CA THR A 48 4.58 -19.32 46.73
C THR A 48 3.12 -19.62 47.07
N LYS A 49 2.20 -19.29 46.17
CA LYS A 49 0.91 -19.96 46.05
C LYS A 49 0.95 -20.77 44.77
N THR A 50 0.97 -22.07 44.95
CA THR A 50 0.71 -23.09 43.96
C THR A 50 -0.62 -22.77 43.27
N ALA A 51 -0.56 -22.18 42.08
CA ALA A 51 -1.71 -22.06 41.20
C ALA A 51 -1.75 -23.33 40.35
N LYS A 52 -2.74 -24.16 40.70
CA LYS A 52 -3.28 -25.29 39.93
C LYS A 52 -3.27 -24.98 38.43
N ALA A 53 -2.66 -25.86 37.63
CA ALA A 53 -2.65 -25.79 36.18
C ALA A 53 -4.09 -25.60 35.67
N ALA A 54 -4.36 -24.42 35.12
CA ALA A 54 -5.57 -24.19 34.34
C ALA A 54 -5.43 -25.03 33.07
N ALA A 55 -6.38 -25.93 32.87
CA ALA A 55 -6.53 -26.65 31.61
C ALA A 55 -6.56 -25.62 30.48
N ALA A 56 -5.64 -25.78 29.52
CA ALA A 56 -5.60 -24.95 28.33
C ALA A 56 -6.96 -24.99 27.63
N ALA A 57 -7.60 -23.83 27.52
CA ALA A 57 -8.76 -23.67 26.65
C ALA A 57 -8.34 -24.03 25.21
N PRO A 58 -9.20 -24.70 24.42
CA PRO A 58 -8.89 -24.97 23.03
C PRO A 58 -8.64 -23.65 22.30
N ALA A 59 -7.51 -23.58 21.58
CA ALA A 59 -7.18 -22.42 20.77
C ALA A 59 -8.32 -22.15 19.77
N PRO A 60 -8.72 -20.88 19.55
CA PRO A 60 -9.69 -20.56 18.52
C PRO A 60 -9.15 -21.03 17.17
N VAL A 61 -9.92 -21.87 16.49
CA VAL A 61 -9.63 -22.30 15.12
C VAL A 61 -9.58 -21.05 14.26
N ALA A 62 -8.41 -20.74 13.71
CA ALA A 62 -8.24 -19.59 12.83
C ALA A 62 -9.17 -19.77 11.61
N PRO A 63 -9.93 -18.72 11.22
CA PRO A 63 -10.74 -18.80 10.02
C PRO A 63 -9.85 -19.08 8.81
N PRO A 64 -10.33 -19.87 7.83
CA PRO A 64 -9.55 -20.17 6.63
C PRO A 64 -9.18 -18.88 5.89
N PRO A 65 -8.01 -18.82 5.24
CA PRO A 65 -7.60 -17.66 4.48
C PRO A 65 -8.60 -17.43 3.34
N VAL A 66 -9.28 -16.28 3.36
CA VAL A 66 -10.15 -15.86 2.27
C VAL A 66 -9.26 -15.59 1.06
N GLN A 67 -9.40 -16.39 0.01
CA GLN A 67 -8.65 -16.16 -1.22
C GLN A 67 -9.25 -14.94 -1.94
N VAL A 68 -8.53 -13.82 -1.87
CA VAL A 68 -8.89 -12.61 -2.60
C VAL A 68 -8.27 -12.69 -3.99
N GLU A 69 -9.09 -12.98 -5.00
CA GLU A 69 -8.69 -12.90 -6.40
C GLU A 69 -8.90 -11.47 -6.91
N TRP A 70 -7.89 -10.87 -7.55
CA TRP A 70 -7.99 -9.53 -8.13
C TRP A 70 -8.31 -9.60 -9.61
N GLU A 71 -9.29 -8.83 -10.05
CA GLU A 71 -9.59 -8.57 -11.45
C GLU A 71 -8.94 -7.24 -11.87
N TYR A 72 -8.33 -7.21 -13.05
CA TYR A 72 -7.71 -6.01 -13.61
C TYR A 72 -8.41 -5.58 -14.90
N ARG A 73 -8.44 -4.27 -15.14
CA ARG A 73 -9.01 -3.70 -16.36
C ARG A 73 -8.13 -2.57 -16.88
N GLU A 74 -7.81 -2.60 -18.16
CA GLU A 74 -7.12 -1.53 -18.87
C GLU A 74 -8.13 -0.72 -19.68
N VAL A 75 -8.01 0.60 -19.64
CA VAL A 75 -8.87 1.51 -20.39
C VAL A 75 -8.02 2.56 -21.06
N VAL A 76 -8.17 2.69 -22.38
CA VAL A 76 -7.49 3.72 -23.16
C VAL A 76 -8.48 4.83 -23.45
N PHE A 77 -8.11 6.05 -23.10
CA PHE A 77 -8.84 7.27 -23.41
C PHE A 77 -8.14 8.01 -24.53
N ARG A 78 -8.91 8.60 -25.44
CA ARG A 78 -8.41 9.45 -26.51
C ARG A 78 -9.06 10.81 -26.48
N ASP A 79 -8.29 11.86 -26.72
CA ASP A 79 -8.82 13.22 -26.77
C ASP A 79 -9.59 13.44 -28.08
N TYR A 80 -10.91 13.59 -27.96
CA TYR A 80 -11.82 13.97 -29.02
C TYR A 80 -13.03 14.68 -28.43
N ARG A 81 -13.04 16.02 -28.51
CA ARG A 81 -14.02 16.87 -27.80
C ARG A 81 -14.05 16.52 -26.30
N GLY A 82 -12.87 16.37 -25.71
CA GLY A 82 -12.64 15.83 -24.37
C GLY A 82 -12.15 14.39 -24.39
N TRP A 83 -11.76 13.88 -23.23
CA TRP A 83 -11.26 12.52 -23.09
C TRP A 83 -12.40 11.50 -23.22
N ARG A 84 -12.31 10.61 -24.21
CA ARG A 84 -13.32 9.60 -24.54
C ARG A 84 -12.75 8.21 -24.43
N VAL A 85 -13.54 7.26 -23.94
CA VAL A 85 -13.12 5.85 -23.89
C VAL A 85 -12.95 5.33 -25.32
N ARG A 86 -11.74 4.89 -25.66
CA ARG A 86 -11.39 4.31 -26.95
C ARG A 86 -11.42 2.80 -26.94
N SER A 87 -10.76 2.19 -25.95
CA SER A 87 -10.73 0.75 -25.80
C SER A 87 -10.79 0.33 -24.34
N VAL A 88 -11.32 -0.85 -24.10
CA VAL A 88 -11.35 -1.51 -22.79
C VAL A 88 -10.78 -2.91 -22.95
N ASN A 89 -9.75 -3.25 -22.18
CA ASN A 89 -9.03 -4.54 -22.24
C ASN A 89 -8.60 -4.89 -23.68
N GLY A 90 -8.03 -3.91 -24.40
CA GLY A 90 -7.59 -4.07 -25.78
C GLY A 90 -8.71 -4.15 -26.83
N ARG A 91 -9.99 -4.12 -26.43
CA ARG A 91 -11.12 -4.11 -27.37
C ARG A 91 -11.51 -2.67 -27.69
N GLU A 92 -11.28 -2.25 -28.92
CA GLU A 92 -11.67 -0.93 -29.40
C GLU A 92 -13.20 -0.82 -29.55
N LEU A 93 -13.76 0.29 -29.07
CA LEU A 93 -15.17 0.61 -29.20
C LEU A 93 -15.43 1.15 -30.62
N SER A 94 -16.34 0.51 -31.34
CA SER A 94 -16.68 0.86 -32.74
C SER A 94 -17.14 2.31 -32.90
N ASN A 95 -17.85 2.87 -31.92
CA ASN A 95 -18.26 4.28 -31.89
C ASN A 95 -17.58 5.05 -30.74
N TRP A 96 -16.26 4.92 -30.59
CA TRP A 96 -15.55 5.57 -29.49
C TRP A 96 -15.64 7.10 -29.49
N LYS A 97 -15.84 7.74 -30.65
CA LYS A 97 -15.99 9.21 -30.75
C LYS A 97 -17.23 9.74 -30.02
N GLY A 98 -18.25 8.91 -29.89
CA GLY A 98 -19.47 9.19 -29.12
C GLY A 98 -19.52 8.44 -27.79
N SER A 99 -18.40 7.85 -27.35
CA SER A 99 -18.39 7.09 -26.10
C SER A 99 -18.46 7.99 -24.87
N THR A 100 -18.63 7.33 -23.73
CA THR A 100 -18.57 7.91 -22.40
C THR A 100 -17.32 8.78 -22.22
N SER A 101 -17.50 9.95 -21.60
CA SER A 101 -16.38 10.80 -21.23
C SER A 101 -15.53 10.14 -20.14
N LEU A 102 -14.29 10.57 -19.97
CA LEU A 102 -13.43 10.07 -18.89
C LEU A 102 -14.10 10.23 -17.52
N THR A 103 -14.72 11.38 -17.24
CA THR A 103 -15.39 11.64 -15.97
C THR A 103 -16.55 10.69 -15.72
N ASP A 104 -17.43 10.52 -16.72
CA ASP A 104 -18.58 9.62 -16.63
C ASP A 104 -18.12 8.16 -16.48
N TYR A 105 -17.05 7.79 -17.16
CA TYR A 105 -16.47 6.45 -17.09
C TYR A 105 -15.90 6.18 -15.69
N LEU A 106 -15.18 7.14 -15.11
CA LEU A 106 -14.64 6.99 -13.76
C LEU A 106 -15.75 6.90 -12.71
N ALA A 107 -16.83 7.67 -12.86
CA ALA A 107 -17.99 7.57 -11.98
C ALA A 107 -18.65 6.19 -12.09
N GLN A 108 -18.87 5.70 -13.31
CA GLN A 108 -19.42 4.36 -13.56
C GLN A 108 -18.51 3.26 -13.02
N ALA A 109 -17.20 3.36 -13.25
CA ALA A 109 -16.20 2.41 -12.77
C ALA A 109 -16.19 2.35 -11.24
N GLY A 110 -16.21 3.51 -10.57
CA GLY A 110 -16.31 3.59 -9.11
C GLY A 110 -17.59 2.96 -8.57
N ALA A 111 -18.74 3.17 -9.23
CA ALA A 111 -20.01 2.53 -8.88
C ALA A 111 -19.99 1.01 -9.06
N GLU A 112 -19.22 0.50 -10.03
CA GLU A 112 -18.98 -0.93 -10.28
C GLU A 112 -17.93 -1.56 -9.33
N GLY A 113 -17.37 -0.78 -8.39
CA GLY A 113 -16.34 -1.22 -7.46
C GLY A 113 -14.94 -1.33 -8.07
N TRP A 114 -14.70 -0.69 -9.22
CA TRP A 114 -13.36 -0.56 -9.78
C TRP A 114 -12.61 0.59 -9.11
N GLU A 115 -11.39 0.29 -8.68
CA GLU A 115 -10.44 1.27 -8.18
C GLU A 115 -9.41 1.57 -9.27
N MET A 116 -9.21 2.85 -9.57
CA MET A 116 -8.13 3.27 -10.47
C MET A 116 -6.80 3.14 -9.74
N VAL A 117 -5.87 2.39 -10.32
CA VAL A 117 -4.53 2.13 -9.79
C VAL A 117 -3.54 3.16 -10.31
N SER A 118 -3.59 3.42 -11.62
CA SER A 118 -2.70 4.36 -12.27
C SER A 118 -3.30 4.89 -13.57
N ILE A 119 -2.83 6.06 -13.98
CA ILE A 119 -3.09 6.62 -15.30
C ILE A 119 -1.76 7.12 -15.88
N THR A 120 -1.52 6.80 -17.14
CA THR A 120 -0.30 7.16 -17.86
C THR A 120 -0.66 7.87 -19.16
N ASP A 121 0.23 8.73 -19.64
CA ASP A 121 0.03 9.54 -20.83
C ASP A 121 1.07 9.19 -21.89
N PRO A 122 0.97 8.01 -22.55
CA PRO A 122 1.98 7.57 -23.51
C PRO A 122 2.07 8.47 -24.75
N ARG A 123 1.00 9.21 -25.06
CA ARG A 123 0.94 10.18 -26.17
C ARG A 123 0.13 11.40 -25.72
N HIS A 124 0.35 12.56 -26.35
CA HIS A 124 -0.37 13.79 -25.95
C HIS A 124 -1.90 13.63 -25.97
N ASN A 125 -2.42 12.82 -26.90
CA ASN A 125 -3.84 12.65 -27.15
C ASN A 125 -4.37 11.29 -26.66
N GLU A 126 -3.58 10.55 -25.88
CA GLU A 126 -3.96 9.22 -25.39
C GLU A 126 -3.55 9.08 -23.91
N LYS A 127 -4.50 8.64 -23.09
CA LYS A 127 -4.23 8.21 -21.71
C LYS A 127 -4.55 6.73 -21.57
N THR A 128 -3.76 6.01 -20.80
CA THR A 128 -4.05 4.62 -20.44
C THR A 128 -4.22 4.54 -18.93
N ALA A 129 -5.39 4.13 -18.48
CA ALA A 129 -5.70 3.91 -17.07
C ALA A 129 -5.82 2.42 -16.77
N TYR A 130 -5.33 2.04 -15.61
CA TYR A 130 -5.39 0.69 -15.07
C TYR A 130 -6.29 0.70 -13.84
N PHE A 131 -7.21 -0.26 -13.80
CA PHE A 131 -8.15 -0.45 -12.70
C PHE A 131 -7.99 -1.85 -12.11
N LYS A 132 -8.34 -1.96 -10.83
CA LYS A 132 -8.44 -3.23 -10.12
C LYS A 132 -9.78 -3.35 -9.40
N ARG A 133 -10.22 -4.56 -9.17
CA ARG A 133 -11.43 -4.90 -8.43
C ARG A 133 -11.23 -6.24 -7.72
N ILE A 134 -11.80 -6.42 -6.54
CA ILE A 134 -11.87 -7.75 -5.91
C ILE A 134 -12.88 -8.58 -6.68
N LYS A 135 -12.46 -9.72 -7.20
CA LYS A 135 -13.35 -10.70 -7.80
C LYS A 135 -14.01 -11.46 -6.67
N LEU A 136 -15.29 -11.17 -6.45
CA LEU A 136 -16.11 -11.96 -5.53
C LEU A 136 -16.25 -13.36 -6.13
N ALA A 137 -15.82 -14.38 -5.38
CA ALA A 137 -16.07 -15.76 -5.74
C ALA A 137 -17.60 -15.99 -5.85
N PRO A 138 -18.08 -16.68 -6.90
CA PRO A 138 -19.50 -16.94 -7.10
C PRO A 138 -20.08 -17.89 -6.05
#